data_AF-A0A1V6K7Q4-F1
#
_entry.id   AF-A0A1V6K7Q4-F1
#
_cell.length_a   1.000
_cell.length_b   1.000
_cell.length_c   1.000
_cell.angle_alpha   90.00
_cell.angle_beta   90.00
_cell.angle_gamma   90.00
#
_symmetry.space_group_name_H-M   'P 1'
#
loop_
_entity.id
_entity.type
_entity.pdbx_description
1 polymer ?
#
loop_
_entity_poly.entity_id
_entity_poly.type
_entity_poly.pdbx_seq_one_letter_code
_entity_poly.pdbx_strand_id
1 'polypeptide(L)' 'MDSKGGAAISVAHTVGKPILFLGTGQGYDDIMPFTPRIVVDELLGGEA' A
#
# COMPACT_ATOMS: atom_id res chain seq x y z
N MET A 1 -7.73 11.08 2.13
CA MET A 1 -7.90 10.19 0.96
C MET A 1 -6.86 10.61 -0.08
N ASP A 2 -5.60 10.23 0.12
CA ASP A 2 -4.56 10.48 -0.87
C ASP A 2 -4.69 9.41 -1.99
N SER A 3 -4.43 9.79 -3.23
CA SER A 3 -4.64 8.98 -4.45
C SER A 3 -3.78 7.70 -4.54
N LYS A 4 -3.05 7.36 -3.48
CA LYS A 4 -2.05 6.28 -3.41
C LYS A 4 -2.65 4.91 -3.15
N GLY A 5 -3.71 4.80 -2.34
CA GLY A 5 -4.33 3.52 -1.99
C GLY A 5 -4.97 2.81 -3.20
N GLY A 6 -5.68 3.56 -4.05
CA GLY A 6 -6.34 3.01 -5.25
C GLY A 6 -5.36 2.56 -6.34
N ALA A 7 -4.22 3.24 -6.49
CA ALA A 7 -3.17 2.86 -7.44
C ALA A 7 -2.50 1.54 -7.04
N ALA A 8 -2.23 1.33 -5.75
CA ALA A 8 -1.63 0.10 -5.25
C ALA A 8 -2.50 -1.14 -5.55
N ILE A 9 -3.82 -1.02 -5.34
CA ILE A 9 -4.79 -2.08 -5.66
C ILE A 9 -4.80 -2.36 -7.17
N SER A 10 -4.86 -1.32 -8.00
CA SER A 10 -4.94 -1.45 -9.46
C SER A 10 -3.68 -2.11 -10.04
N VAL A 11 -2.50 -1.77 -9.52
CA VAL A 11 -1.22 -2.37 -9.93
C VAL A 11 -1.16 -3.84 -9.50
N ALA A 12 -1.51 -4.16 -8.25
CA ALA A 12 -1.51 -5.54 -7.77
C ALA A 12 -2.44 -6.42 -8.62
N HIS A 13 -3.63 -5.92 -8.97
CA HIS A 13 -4.58 -6.63 -9.80
C HIS A 13 -4.12 -6.79 -11.26
N THR A 14 -3.58 -5.73 -11.87
CA THR A 14 -3.22 -5.72 -13.29
C THR A 14 -1.93 -6.49 -13.58
N VAL A 15 -0.93 -6.36 -12.71
CA VAL A 15 0.41 -6.95 -12.94
C VAL A 15 0.44 -8.44 -12.61
N GLY A 16 -0.44 -8.92 -11.72
CA GLY A 16 -0.49 -10.33 -11.31
C GLY A 16 0.75 -10.83 -10.57
N LYS A 17 1.64 -9.92 -10.15
CA LYS A 17 2.82 -10.21 -9.34
C LYS A 17 2.66 -9.58 -7.95
N PRO A 18 3.15 -10.25 -6.89
CA PRO A 18 3.01 -9.74 -5.54
C PRO A 18 3.83 -8.46 -5.33
N ILE A 19 3.25 -7.50 -4.62
CA ILE A 19 3.99 -6.38 -4.05
C ILE A 19 4.67 -6.88 -2.78
N LEU A 20 5.98 -6.68 -2.66
CA LEU A 20 6.77 -7.16 -1.51
C LEU A 20 6.98 -6.08 -0.46
N PHE A 21 7.14 -4.82 -0.89
CA PHE A 21 7.46 -3.70 -0.03
C PHE A 21 6.71 -2.42 -0.44
N LEU A 22 6.48 -1.55 0.53
CA LEU A 22 5.92 -0.20 0.35
C LEU A 22 6.89 0.85 0.87
N GLY A 23 7.03 1.95 0.13
CA GLY A 23 7.68 3.15 0.63
C GLY A 23 6.69 3.97 1.47
N THR A 24 7.02 4.22 2.73
CA THR A 24 6.18 4.98 3.69
C THR A 24 6.64 6.41 3.88
N GLY A 25 7.72 6.82 3.22
CA GLY A 25 8.36 8.11 3.39
C GLY A 25 9.43 8.36 2.33
N GLN A 26 10.36 9.28 2.61
CA GLN A 26 11.39 9.71 1.66
C GLN A 26 12.81 9.30 2.06
N GLY A 27 13.00 8.78 3.27
CA GLY A 27 14.25 8.24 3.76
C GLY A 27 14.53 6.83 3.25
N TYR A 28 15.79 6.40 3.35
CA TYR A 28 16.19 5.04 2.94
C TYR A 28 15.59 3.93 3.81
N ASP A 29 15.28 4.26 5.07
CA ASP A 29 14.69 3.32 6.02
C ASP A 29 13.15 3.32 5.98
N ASP A 30 12.55 4.20 5.15
CA ASP A 30 11.10 4.33 5.03
C ASP A 30 10.52 3.26 4.08
N ILE A 31 10.91 2.01 4.31
CA ILE A 31 10.45 0.84 3.56
C ILE A 31 9.86 -0.18 4.53
N MET A 32 8.67 -0.68 4.21
CA MET A 32 8.00 -1.70 5.02
C MET A 32 7.56 -2.89 4.18
N PRO A 33 7.49 -4.11 4.74
CA PRO A 33 6.86 -5.25 4.09
C PRO A 33 5.41 -4.94 3.72
N PHE A 34 5.02 -5.24 2.48
CA PHE A 34 3.66 -5.07 2.01
C PHE A 34 2.75 -6.13 2.63
N THR A 35 1.64 -5.71 3.22
CA THR A 35 0.51 -6.61 3.51
C THR A 35 -0.78 -6.03 2.94
N PRO A 36 -1.63 -6.84 2.28
CA PRO A 36 -2.89 -6.36 1.72
C PRO A 36 -3.80 -5.68 2.76
N ARG A 37 -3.71 -6.13 4.03
CA ARG A 37 -4.49 -5.60 5.15
C ARG A 37 -4.24 -4.11 5.36
N ILE A 38 -2.97 -3.68 5.33
CA ILE A 38 -2.60 -2.26 5.51
C ILE A 38 -3.27 -1.38 4.46
N VAL A 39 -3.26 -1.80 3.20
CA VAL A 39 -3.88 -1.02 2.11
C VAL A 39 -5.39 -0.93 2.28
N VAL A 40 -6.04 -2.01 2.70
CA VAL A 40 -7.49 -2.04 2.96
C VAL A 40 -7.84 -1.15 4.16
N ASP A 41 -7.09 -1.26 5.25
CA ASP A 41 -7.31 -0.47 6.47
C ASP A 41 -7.11 1.03 6.22
N GLU A 42 -6.09 1.41 5.43
CA GLU A 42 -5.90 2.80 4.98
C GLU A 42 -7.01 3.28 4.04
N LEU A 43 -7.51 2.41 3.16
CA LEU A 43 -8.62 2.76 2.26
C LEU A 43 -9.92 3.03 3.02
N LEU A 44 -10.16 2.26 4.08
CA LEU A 44 -11.35 2.33 4.91
C LEU A 44 -11.23 3.36 6.05
N GLY A 45 -10.07 4.02 6.17
CA GLY A 45 -9.87 5.15 7.08
C GLY A 45 -9.81 4.76 8.56
N GLY A 46 -9.29 3.58 8.88
CA GLY A 46 -8.99 3.08 10.24
C GLY A 46 -9.74 3.72 11.40
N GLU A 47 -10.92 3.20 11.75
CA GLU A 47 -11.44 3.36 13.12
C GLU A 47 -10.81 2.28 14.02
N ALA A 48 -9.81 2.70 14.81
CA ALA A 48 -9.50 2.22 16.16
C ALA A 48 -8.57 3.21 16.86
#